data_AF-A0A2N2ME75-F1
#
_entry.id   AF-A0A2N2ME75-F1
#
_cell.length_a   1.000
_cell.length_b   1.000
_cell.length_c   1.000
_cell.angle_alpha   90.00
_cell.angle_beta   90.00
_cell.angle_gamma   90.00
#
_symmetry.space_group_name_H-M   'P 1'
#
loop_
_entity.id
_entity.type
_entity.pdbx_description
1 polymer ?
#
loop_
_entity_poly.entity_id
_entity_poly.type
_entity_poly.pdbx_seq_one_letter_code
_entity_poly.pdbx_strand_id
1 'polypeptide(L)'
;PELKPLLEKYLKRNPKIPIADQLKFWLLFAEVTCSSNTGFMCYGSYHGGGSPIMEQIAITMQYDIKLREHLVNSAAGIEKLDMGRITKY
;
A
#
# COMPACT_ATOMS: atom_id res chain seq x y z
N PRO A 1 -10.34 11.00 39.99
CA PRO A 1 -11.60 11.79 40.09
C PRO A 1 -11.37 13.29 39.83
N GLU A 2 -10.36 13.87 40.47
CA GLU A 2 -10.06 15.31 40.45
C GLU A 2 -9.65 15.86 39.07
N LEU A 3 -8.95 15.06 38.26
CA LEU A 3 -8.46 15.49 36.94
C LEU A 3 -9.54 15.50 35.85
N LYS A 4 -10.61 14.72 36.01
CA LYS A 4 -11.63 14.50 34.98
C LYS A 4 -12.28 15.81 34.49
N PRO A 5 -12.73 16.74 35.35
CA PRO A 5 -13.33 18.00 34.90
C PRO A 5 -12.35 18.88 34.10
N LEU A 6 -11.07 18.87 34.46
CA LEU A 6 -10.03 19.60 33.73
C LEU A 6 -9.80 19.00 32.34
N LEU A 7 -9.68 17.68 32.25
CA LEU A 7 -9.54 16.98 30.97
C LEU A 7 -10.77 17.22 30.08
N GLU A 8 -11.98 17.18 30.65
CA GLU A 8 -13.22 17.44 29.92
C GLU A 8 -13.29 18.86 29.36
N LYS A 9 -12.80 19.85 30.12
CA LYS A 9 -12.73 21.24 29.67
C LYS A 9 -11.68 21.46 28.58
N TYR A 10 -10.46 20.96 28.79
CA TYR A 10 -9.31 21.33 27.95
C TYR A 10 -9.07 20.40 26.76
N LEU A 11 -9.61 19.18 26.75
CA LEU A 11 -9.49 18.25 25.61
C LEU A 11 -10.66 18.32 24.63
N LYS A 12 -11.76 19.00 24.98
CA LYS A 12 -12.92 19.15 24.09
C LYS A 12 -12.58 20.11 22.95
N ARG A 13 -12.49 19.59 21.73
CA ARG A 13 -12.18 20.38 20.53
C ARG A 13 -13.44 20.84 19.82
N ASN A 14 -14.28 19.90 19.41
CA ASN A 14 -15.55 20.22 18.76
C ASN A 14 -16.67 20.28 19.82
N PRO A 15 -17.36 21.43 20.00
CA PRO A 15 -18.44 21.55 20.99
C PRO A 15 -19.64 20.65 20.67
N LYS A 16 -19.85 20.31 19.39
CA LYS A 16 -20.98 19.52 18.87
C LYS A 16 -20.81 18.00 19.04
N ILE A 17 -19.63 17.54 19.43
CA ILE A 17 -19.31 16.11 19.56
C ILE A 17 -19.06 15.77 21.04
N PRO A 18 -19.60 14.66 21.57
CA PRO A 18 -19.26 14.18 22.90
C PRO A 18 -17.74 13.98 23.05
N ILE A 19 -17.18 14.41 24.19
CA ILE A 19 -15.72 14.36 24.37
C ILE A 19 -15.18 12.93 24.37
N ALA A 20 -15.93 11.98 24.92
CA ALA A 20 -15.53 10.57 24.93
C ALA A 20 -15.27 10.04 23.52
N ASP A 21 -16.07 10.43 22.53
CA ASP A 21 -15.91 9.95 21.15
C ASP A 21 -14.74 10.66 20.46
N GLN A 22 -14.51 11.94 20.76
CA GLN A 22 -13.31 12.65 20.32
C GLN A 22 -12.04 11.95 20.84
N LEU A 23 -12.02 11.57 22.12
CA LEU A 23 -10.87 10.87 22.71
C LEU A 23 -10.65 9.50 22.09
N LYS A 24 -11.71 8.70 21.91
CA LYS A 24 -11.62 7.40 21.24
C LYS A 24 -11.04 7.53 19.83
N PHE A 25 -11.49 8.52 19.06
CA PHE A 25 -10.96 8.79 17.73
C PHE A 25 -9.46 9.08 17.76
N TRP A 26 -9.00 9.99 18.63
CA TRP A 26 -7.58 10.35 18.68
C TRP A 26 -6.69 9.22 19.17
N LEU A 27 -7.18 8.39 20.09
CA LEU A 27 -6.47 7.20 20.54
C LEU A 27 -6.38 6.14 19.44
N LEU A 28 -7.48 5.90 18.71
CA LEU A 28 -7.48 5.00 17.56
C LEU A 28 -6.53 5.52 16.47
N PHE A 29 -6.57 6.82 16.17
CA PHE A 29 -5.68 7.45 15.21
C PHE A 29 -4.21 7.20 15.58
N ALA A 30 -3.83 7.48 16.83
CA ALA A 30 -2.49 7.23 17.31
C ALA A 30 -2.10 5.74 17.21
N GLU A 31 -3.03 4.84 17.52
CA GLU A 31 -2.83 3.39 17.40
C GLU A 31 -2.51 2.99 15.96
N VAL A 32 -3.26 3.48 14.97
CA VAL A 32 -3.09 3.09 13.56
C VAL A 32 -2.02 3.87 12.80
N THR A 33 -1.40 4.90 13.40
CA THR A 33 -0.38 5.72 12.71
C THR A 33 1.00 5.66 13.34
N CYS A 34 1.11 5.52 14.66
CA CYS A 34 2.38 5.69 15.35
C CYS A 34 2.61 4.73 16.52
N SER A 35 1.75 3.73 16.73
CA SER A 35 2.01 2.70 17.73
C SER A 35 3.08 1.72 17.26
N SER A 36 3.62 0.96 18.20
CA SER A 36 4.51 -0.17 17.92
C SER A 36 3.84 -1.22 17.03
N ASN A 37 2.54 -1.46 17.23
CA ASN A 37 1.76 -2.38 16.40
C ASN A 37 1.68 -1.89 14.95
N THR A 38 1.43 -0.60 14.73
CA THR A 38 1.49 -0.02 13.37
C THR A 38 2.88 -0.12 12.77
N GLY A 39 3.95 0.13 13.55
CA GLY A 39 5.32 -0.04 13.08
C GLY A 39 5.61 -1.47 12.59
N PHE A 40 5.19 -2.47 13.37
CA PHE A 40 5.27 -3.88 12.99
C PHE A 40 4.47 -4.18 11.71
N MET A 41 3.22 -3.73 11.65
CA MET A 41 2.34 -3.93 10.50
C MET A 41 2.89 -3.29 9.22
N CYS A 42 3.39 -2.07 9.29
CA CYS A 42 4.01 -1.38 8.16
C CYS A 42 5.25 -2.13 7.66
N TYR A 43 6.11 -2.58 8.58
CA TYR A 43 7.30 -3.33 8.21
C TYR A 43 6.96 -4.67 7.56
N GLY A 44 6.02 -5.42 8.15
CA GLY A 44 5.51 -6.66 7.58
C GLY A 44 4.86 -6.47 6.21
N SER A 45 4.13 -5.37 6.02
CA SER A 45 3.49 -5.04 4.74
C SER A 45 4.50 -4.72 3.63
N TYR A 46 5.63 -4.10 3.99
CA TYR A 46 6.65 -3.68 3.02
C TYR A 46 7.71 -4.76 2.74
N HIS A 47 7.98 -5.63 3.72
CA HIS A 47 9.08 -6.61 3.65
C HIS A 47 8.65 -8.07 3.81
N GLY A 48 7.37 -8.36 4.05
CA GLY A 48 6.89 -9.74 4.28
C GLY A 48 7.12 -10.69 3.10
N GLY A 49 7.08 -10.18 1.87
CA GLY A 49 7.41 -10.92 0.64
C GLY A 49 8.83 -10.66 0.11
N GLY A 50 9.70 -10.03 0.93
CA GLY A 50 10.92 -9.36 0.48
C GLY A 50 10.69 -7.86 0.24
N SER A 51 11.78 -7.10 0.13
CA SER A 51 11.71 -5.66 -0.21
C SER A 51 10.99 -5.45 -1.55
N PRO A 52 10.31 -4.31 -1.81
CA PRO A 52 9.48 -4.15 -3.01
C PRO A 52 10.18 -4.34 -4.35
N ILE A 53 11.50 -4.17 -4.39
CA ILE A 53 12.30 -4.48 -5.57
C ILE A 53 12.20 -5.96 -5.98
N MET A 54 11.98 -6.87 -5.03
CA MET A 54 11.83 -8.30 -5.30
C MET A 54 10.59 -8.60 -6.13
N GLU A 55 9.49 -7.86 -5.93
CA GLU A 55 8.30 -8.01 -6.76
C GLU A 55 8.55 -7.54 -8.19
N GLN A 56 9.25 -6.43 -8.37
CA GLN A 56 9.67 -5.98 -9.70
C GLN A 56 10.56 -7.01 -10.40
N ILE A 57 11.51 -7.62 -9.67
CA ILE A 57 12.36 -8.69 -10.20
C ILE A 57 11.50 -9.90 -10.60
N ALA A 58 10.62 -10.36 -9.72
CA ALA A 58 9.76 -11.52 -9.98
C ALA A 58 8.86 -11.32 -11.21
N ILE A 59 8.18 -10.17 -11.28
CA ILE A 59 7.36 -9.80 -12.45
C ILE A 59 8.22 -9.76 -13.70
N THR A 60 9.40 -9.12 -13.66
CA THR A 60 10.28 -8.99 -14.82
C THR A 60 10.77 -10.35 -15.30
N MET A 61 11.14 -11.26 -14.40
CA MET A 61 11.59 -12.62 -14.75
C MET A 61 10.49 -13.47 -15.39
N GLN A 62 9.24 -13.27 -14.96
CA GLN A 62 8.07 -13.99 -15.49
C GLN A 62 7.49 -13.32 -16.74
N TYR A 63 7.85 -12.06 -17.00
CA TYR A 63 7.38 -11.31 -18.15
C TYR A 63 8.13 -11.72 -19.41
N ASP A 64 7.39 -12.13 -20.44
CA ASP A 64 7.97 -12.43 -21.74
C ASP A 64 8.34 -11.15 -22.49
N ILE A 65 9.50 -10.59 -22.15
CA ILE A 65 10.07 -9.40 -22.80
C ILE A 65 10.26 -9.65 -24.30
N LYS A 66 10.63 -10.87 -24.69
CA LYS A 66 10.92 -11.22 -26.08
C LYS A 66 9.65 -11.26 -26.93
N LEU A 67 8.52 -11.65 -26.38
CA LEU A 67 7.23 -11.49 -27.05
C LEU A 67 6.90 -10.02 -27.30
N ARG A 68 7.19 -9.12 -26.34
CA ARG A 68 6.91 -7.68 -26.52
C ARG A 68 7.82 -7.03 -27.54
N GLU A 69 9.11 -7.35 -27.48
CA GLU A 69 10.07 -6.99 -28.53
C GLU A 69 9.56 -7.46 -29.90
N HIS A 70 9.07 -8.70 -29.97
CA HIS A 70 8.57 -9.27 -31.22
C HIS A 70 7.38 -8.50 -31.81
N LEU A 71 6.42 -8.15 -30.96
CA LEU A 71 5.25 -7.37 -31.35
C LEU A 71 5.64 -5.98 -31.89
N VAL A 72 6.59 -5.31 -31.22
CA VAL A 72 7.06 -3.97 -31.62
C VAL A 72 7.81 -4.02 -32.94
N ASN A 73 8.74 -4.97 -33.10
CA ASN A 73 9.48 -5.14 -34.35
C ASN A 73 8.56 -5.50 -35.52
N SER A 74 7.56 -6.35 -35.28
CA SER A 74 6.56 -6.71 -36.30
C SER A 74 5.72 -5.51 -36.72
N ALA A 75 5.29 -4.68 -35.76
CA ALA A 75 4.56 -3.45 -36.04
C ALA A 75 5.40 -2.41 -36.80
N ALA A 76 6.71 -2.39 -36.56
CA ALA A 76 7.66 -1.54 -37.27
C ALA A 76 8.07 -2.08 -38.65
N GLY A 77 7.60 -3.26 -39.05
CA GLY A 77 7.97 -3.91 -40.32
C GLY A 77 9.40 -4.48 -40.34
N ILE A 78 10.04 -4.62 -39.18
CA ILE A 78 11.39 -5.17 -39.04
C ILE A 78 11.38 -6.70 -39.14
N GLU A 79 10.30 -7.34 -38.67
CA GLU A 79 10.12 -8.79 -38.78
C GLU A 79 8.68 -9.17 -39.10
N LYS A 80 8.46 -10.43 -39.48
CA LYS A 80 7.12 -10.95 -39.76
C LYS A 80 6.45 -11.35 -38.45
N LEU A 81 5.21 -10.90 -38.27
CA LEU A 81 4.37 -11.27 -37.13
C LEU A 81 4.17 -12.79 -37.06
N ASP A 82 4.59 -13.40 -35.95
CA ASP A 82 4.36 -14.80 -35.62
C ASP A 82 3.15 -14.92 -34.68
N MET A 83 2.00 -15.25 -35.28
CA MET A 83 0.76 -15.45 -34.54
C MET A 83 0.84 -16.58 -33.50
N GLY A 84 1.67 -17.60 -33.74
CA GLY A 84 1.79 -18.75 -32.84
C GLY A 84 2.44 -18.40 -31.49
N ARG A 85 3.27 -17.36 -31.46
CA ARG A 85 3.84 -16.82 -30.22
C ARG A 85 2.85 -16.00 -29.40
N ILE A 86 1.86 -15.39 -30.06
CA ILE A 86 0.88 -14.50 -29.44
C ILE A 86 -0.26 -15.30 -28.81
N THR A 87 -0.70 -16.38 -29.49
CA THR A 87 -1.80 -17.23 -29.04
C THR A 87 -1.36 -18.33 -28.07
N LYS A 88 -0.14 -18.27 -27.55
CA LYS A 88 0.43 -19.31 -26.69
C LYS A 88 -0.05 -19.16 -25.23
N TYR A 89 -1.36 -19.17 -25.04
CA TYR A 89 -2.04 -19.22 -23.74
C TYR A 89 -3.37 -19.93 -23.87
#